data_AF-A0A952E7P1-F1
#
_entry.id   AF-A0A952E7P1-F1
#
_cell.length_a   1.000
_cell.length_b   1.000
_cell.length_c   1.000
_cell.angle_alpha   90.00
_cell.angle_beta   90.00
_cell.angle_gamma   90.00
#
_symmetry.space_group_name_H-M   'P 1'
#
loop_
_entity.id
_entity.type
_entity.pdbx_description
1 polymer ?
#
loop_
_entity_poly.entity_id
_entity_poly.type
_entity_poly.pdbx_seq_one_letter_code
_entity_poly.pdbx_strand_id
1 'polypeptide(L)'
;MKENRNIQIIIRPVENRKGEHIAYYTNEFLKATFSVHIKDNIFGALALHSFAEMIRKTFGKNYRSGEIDFKVSSEAMNFQNKALLDVLSFKFAACA
;
A
#
# COMPACT_ATOMS: atom_id res chain seq x y z
N MET A 1 20.11 6.63 10.42
CA MET A 1 18.65 6.67 10.12
C MET A 1 18.46 5.90 8.82
N LYS A 2 17.57 4.91 8.76
CA LYS A 2 17.22 4.28 7.47
C LYS A 2 16.81 5.40 6.52
N GLU A 3 17.39 5.44 5.33
CA GLU A 3 17.01 6.43 4.32
C GLU A 3 15.49 6.32 4.08
N ASN A 4 14.70 7.29 4.54
CA ASN A 4 13.27 7.42 4.23
C ASN A 4 13.11 7.86 2.76
N ARG A 5 13.59 7.03 1.83
CA ARG A 5 13.48 7.29 0.40
C ARG A 5 12.02 7.26 -0.03
N ASN A 6 11.32 6.16 0.25
CA ASN A 6 9.97 5.87 -0.24
C ASN A 6 9.02 5.56 0.92
N ILE A 7 7.72 5.82 0.71
CA ILE A 7 6.64 5.38 1.60
C ILE A 7 6.41 3.89 1.36
N GLN A 8 6.50 3.08 2.41
CA GLN A 8 6.20 1.65 2.30
C GLN A 8 4.78 1.33 2.78
N ILE A 9 3.98 0.74 1.89
CA ILE A 9 2.69 0.14 2.23
C ILE A 9 2.84 -1.38 2.22
N ILE A 10 2.56 -2.03 3.34
CA ILE A 10 2.66 -3.48 3.48
C ILE A 10 1.27 -4.09 3.30
N ILE A 11 1.18 -5.18 2.53
CA ILE A 11 -0.07 -5.91 2.31
C ILE A 11 0.07 -7.32 2.84
N ARG A 12 -0.92 -7.73 3.65
CA ARG A 12 -0.99 -9.06 4.25
C ARG A 12 -2.37 -9.69 4.01
N PRO A 13 -2.45 -11.03 3.89
CA PRO A 13 -3.74 -11.69 3.82
C PRO A 13 -4.42 -11.63 5.18
N VAL A 14 -5.75 -11.71 5.21
CA VAL A 14 -6.50 -11.90 6.44
C VAL A 14 -6.64 -13.40 6.71
N GLU A 15 -6.18 -13.84 7.89
CA GLU A 15 -6.26 -15.25 8.28
C GLU A 15 -7.69 -15.77 8.20
N ASN A 16 -7.85 -16.96 7.64
CA ASN A 16 -9.13 -17.64 7.44
C ASN A 16 -10.14 -16.89 6.55
N ARG A 17 -9.72 -15.88 5.77
CA ARG A 17 -10.59 -15.14 4.86
C ARG A 17 -9.99 -15.06 3.45
N LYS A 18 -10.39 -16.00 2.60
CA LYS A 18 -9.90 -16.09 1.21
C LYS A 18 -10.25 -14.84 0.42
N GLY A 19 -9.24 -14.23 -0.20
CA GLY A 19 -9.39 -13.03 -1.03
C GLY A 19 -9.55 -11.74 -0.24
N GLU A 20 -9.42 -11.76 1.09
CA GLU A 20 -9.39 -10.55 1.94
C GLU A 20 -7.95 -10.21 2.35
N HIS A 21 -7.61 -8.92 2.27
CA HIS A 21 -6.26 -8.43 2.53
C HIS A 21 -6.29 -7.12 3.30
N ILE A 22 -5.30 -6.90 4.15
CA ILE A 22 -5.09 -5.61 4.83
C ILE A 22 -3.83 -4.97 4.26
N ALA A 23 -3.98 -3.78 3.70
CA ALA A 23 -2.87 -2.90 3.36
C ALA A 23 -2.66 -1.89 4.49
N TYR A 24 -1.43 -1.67 4.92
CA TYR A 24 -1.13 -0.77 6.03
C TYR A 24 0.17 0.02 5.86
N TYR A 25 0.17 1.21 6.44
CA TYR A 25 1.31 2.13 6.52
C TYR A 25 1.51 2.52 7.99
N THR A 26 2.75 2.43 8.48
CA THR A 26 3.11 2.84 9.84
C THR A 26 3.87 4.16 9.78
N ASN A 27 3.37 5.16 10.51
CA ASN A 27 4.06 6.42 10.70
C ASN A 27 4.78 6.42 12.05
N GLU A 28 6.11 6.28 12.02
CA GLU A 28 6.96 6.21 13.21
C GLU A 28 6.96 7.49 14.05
N PHE A 29 6.70 8.65 13.44
CA PHE A 29 6.66 9.93 14.14
C PHE A 29 5.35 10.08 14.93
N LEU A 30 4.23 9.74 14.30
CA LEU A 30 2.91 9.80 14.92
C LEU A 30 2.61 8.62 15.85
N LYS A 31 3.45 7.57 15.86
CA LYS A 31 3.21 6.32 16.58
C LYS A 31 1.85 5.69 16.22
N ALA A 32 1.50 5.75 14.94
CA ALA A 32 0.20 5.32 14.43
C ALA A 32 0.33 4.44 13.17
N THR A 33 -0.61 3.51 13.02
CA THR A 33 -0.77 2.68 11.83
C THR A 33 -2.09 2.99 11.16
N PHE A 34 -2.03 3.33 9.87
CA PHE A 34 -3.19 3.49 9.01
C PHE A 34 -3.37 2.20 8.20
N SER A 35 -4.59 1.72 8.07
CA SER A 35 -4.87 0.50 7.32
C SER A 35 -6.18 0.58 6.55
N VAL A 36 -6.22 -0.10 5.40
CA VAL A 36 -7.43 -0.35 4.63
C VAL A 36 -7.62 -1.86 4.46
N HIS A 37 -8.85 -2.31 4.66
CA HIS A 37 -9.25 -3.69 4.41
C HIS A 37 -9.84 -3.78 3.00
N ILE A 38 -9.29 -4.66 2.16
CA ILE A 38 -9.64 -4.80 0.75
C ILE A 38 -9.99 -6.25 0.39
N LYS A 39 -10.82 -6.41 -0.64
CA LYS A 39 -11.13 -7.70 -1.26
C LYS A 39 -10.40 -7.84 -2.60
N ASP A 40 -10.14 -9.07 -3.04
CA ASP A 40 -9.51 -9.38 -4.32
C ASP A 40 -10.47 -9.18 -5.50
N ASN A 41 -10.81 -7.91 -5.76
CA ASN A 41 -11.68 -7.49 -6.85
C ASN A 41 -11.35 -6.05 -7.29
N ILE A 42 -12.03 -5.55 -8.33
CA ILE A 42 -11.76 -4.22 -8.89
C ILE A 42 -12.02 -3.08 -7.88
N PHE A 43 -13.00 -3.22 -6.99
CA PHE A 43 -13.27 -2.23 -5.96
C PHE A 43 -12.20 -2.23 -4.88
N GLY A 44 -11.63 -3.40 -4.57
CA GLY A 44 -10.44 -3.50 -3.71
C GLY A 44 -9.22 -2.83 -4.32
N ALA A 45 -9.02 -2.93 -5.64
CA ALA A 45 -7.96 -2.20 -6.34
C ALA A 45 -8.14 -0.69 -6.23
N LEU A 46 -9.36 -0.19 -6.44
CA LEU A 46 -9.69 1.22 -6.29
C LEU A 46 -9.47 1.70 -4.84
N ALA A 47 -9.90 0.91 -3.85
CA ALA A 47 -9.69 1.23 -2.44
C ALA A 47 -8.20 1.28 -2.07
N LEU A 48 -7.40 0.32 -2.57
CA LEU A 48 -5.96 0.30 -2.36
C LEU A 48 -5.27 1.51 -2.99
N HIS A 49 -5.66 1.84 -4.23
CA HIS A 49 -5.18 3.03 -4.93
C HIS A 49 -5.51 4.32 -4.16
N SER A 50 -6.77 4.50 -3.76
CA SER A 50 -7.19 5.68 -2.98
C SER A 50 -6.47 5.78 -1.64
N PHE A 51 -6.24 4.65 -0.96
CA PHE A 51 -5.46 4.61 0.27
C PHE A 51 -4.02 5.06 0.03
N ALA A 52 -3.34 4.52 -0.99
CA ALA A 52 -1.98 4.90 -1.33
C ALA A 52 -1.85 6.39 -1.68
N GLU A 53 -2.79 6.92 -2.45
CA GLU A 53 -2.87 8.35 -2.78
C GLU A 53 -3.06 9.23 -1.54
N MET A 54 -3.91 8.82 -0.61
CA MET A 54 -4.11 9.53 0.66
C MET A 54 -2.81 9.58 1.46
N ILE A 55 -2.14 8.43 1.65
CA ILE A 55 -0.86 8.37 2.37
C ILE A 55 0.19 9.24 1.69
N ARG A 56 0.29 9.18 0.36
CA ARG A 56 1.22 10.01 -0.42
C ARG A 56 0.97 11.49 -0.23
N LYS A 57 -0.28 11.95 -0.38
CA LYS A 57 -0.61 13.38 -0.28
C LYS A 57 -0.40 13.91 1.15
N THR A 58 -0.73 13.11 2.16
CA THR A 58 -0.61 13.52 3.56
C THR A 58 0.82 13.46 4.07
N PHE A 59 1.59 12.42 3.72
CA PHE A 59 2.90 12.15 4.33
C PHE A 59 4.08 12.19 3.34
N GLY A 60 3.84 12.26 2.03
CA GLY A 60 4.88 12.18 1.00
C GLY A 60 5.97 13.23 1.10
N LYS A 61 5.66 14.43 1.61
CA LYS A 61 6.65 15.49 1.87
C LYS A 61 7.69 15.12 2.93
N ASN A 62 7.41 14.11 3.75
CA ASN A 62 8.33 13.60 4.77
C ASN A 62 9.33 12.56 4.21
N TYR A 63 9.21 12.22 2.93
CA TYR A 63 10.03 11.23 2.23
C TYR A 63 10.76 11.88 1.06
N ARG A 64 11.93 11.36 0.70
CA ARG A 64 12.80 11.98 -0.31
C ARG A 64 12.21 11.91 -1.72
N SER A 65 11.56 10.80 -2.09
CA SER A 65 10.96 10.63 -3.42
C SER A 65 9.44 10.88 -3.40
N GLY A 66 8.79 10.74 -2.24
CA GLY A 66 7.34 10.69 -2.14
C GLY A 66 6.70 9.48 -2.85
N GLU A 67 7.50 8.54 -3.37
CA GLU A 67 7.02 7.35 -4.06
C GLU A 67 6.42 6.36 -3.07
N ILE A 68 5.37 5.66 -3.50
CA ILE A 68 4.82 4.50 -2.80
C ILE A 68 5.53 3.23 -3.28
N ASP A 69 5.98 2.42 -2.32
CA ASP A 69 6.48 1.06 -2.54
C ASP A 69 5.55 0.07 -1.82
N PHE A 70 5.01 -0.89 -2.58
CA PHE A 70 4.14 -1.93 -2.04
C PHE A 70 4.98 -3.16 -1.69
N LYS A 71 4.89 -3.61 -0.44
CA LYS A 71 5.52 -4.86 0.01
C LYS A 71 4.46 -5.88 0.40
N VAL A 72 4.47 -7.03 -0.24
CA VAL A 72 3.62 -8.15 0.14
C VAL A 72 4.32 -8.98 1.22
N SER A 73 3.65 -9.24 2.33
CA SER A 73 4.28 -9.87 3.51
C SER A 73 4.50 -11.38 3.38
N SER A 74 3.93 -12.03 2.37
CA SER A 74 4.02 -13.49 2.16
C SER A 74 4.24 -13.82 0.69
N GLU A 75 5.20 -14.70 0.40
CA GLU A 75 5.50 -15.21 -0.95
C GLU A 75 4.33 -15.96 -1.61
N ALA A 76 3.34 -16.41 -0.83
CA ALA A 76 2.19 -17.20 -1.30
C ALA A 76 0.92 -16.37 -1.62
N MET A 77 1.02 -15.05 -1.77
CA MET A 77 -0.15 -14.22 -2.11
C MET A 77 -0.43 -14.25 -3.62
N ASN A 78 -1.34 -15.14 -4.03
CA ASN A 78 -1.80 -15.23 -5.42
C ASN A 78 -3.00 -14.30 -5.65
N PHE A 79 -2.77 -13.00 -5.79
CA PHE A 79 -3.81 -12.09 -6.29
C PHE A 79 -4.30 -12.60 -7.64
N GLN A 80 -5.60 -12.83 -7.75
CA GLN A 80 -6.22 -13.27 -9.00
C GLN A 80 -6.67 -12.09 -9.85
N ASN A 81 -6.97 -10.94 -9.21
CA ASN A 81 -7.44 -9.78 -9.93
C ASN A 81 -6.29 -8.96 -10.54
N LYS A 82 -6.31 -8.81 -11.87
CA LYS A 82 -5.33 -8.02 -12.61
C LYS A 82 -5.27 -6.55 -12.17
N ALA A 83 -6.40 -5.92 -11.84
CA ALA A 83 -6.40 -4.52 -11.41
C ALA A 83 -5.65 -4.30 -10.09
N LEU A 84 -5.70 -5.28 -9.18
CA LEU A 84 -4.87 -5.24 -7.97
C LEU A 84 -3.40 -5.38 -8.30
N LEU A 85 -3.04 -6.35 -9.16
CA LEU A 85 -1.66 -6.52 -9.62
C LEU A 85 -1.12 -5.24 -10.30
N ASP A 86 -1.94 -4.59 -11.11
CA ASP A 86 -1.59 -3.34 -11.78
C ASP A 86 -1.28 -2.24 -10.75
N VAL A 87 -2.09 -2.09 -9.70
CA VAL A 87 -1.84 -1.13 -8.61
C VAL A 87 -0.53 -1.42 -7.87
N LEU A 88 -0.20 -2.70 -7.62
CA LEU A 88 1.05 -3.09 -6.97
C LEU A 88 2.28 -2.78 -7.83
N SER A 89 2.14 -2.90 -9.15
CA SER A 89 3.23 -2.61 -10.10
C SER A 89 3.42 -1.10 -10.36
N PHE A 90 2.43 -0.28 -10.01
CA PHE A 90 2.44 1.14 -10.30
C PHE A 90 3.30 1.92 -9.31
N LYS A 91 4.40 2.49 -9.80
CA LYS A 91 5.19 3.47 -9.05
C LYS A 91 4.56 4.85 -9.20
N PHE A 92 4.13 5.43 -8.08
CA PHE A 92 3.65 6.80 -8.05
C PHE A 92 4.81 7.78 -8.04
N ALA A 93 5.26 8.23 -9.21
CA ALA A 93 6.20 9.34 -9.31
C ALA A 93 5.53 10.66 -8.90
N ALA A 94 6.22 11.47 -8.08
CA ALA A 94 5.78 12.82 -7.79
C ALA A 94 5.88 13.68 -9.06
N CYS A 95 4.74 13.98 -9.70
CA CYS A 95 4.69 15.08 -10.65
C CYS A 95 4.89 16.39 -9.88
N ALA A 96 5.99 17.07 -10.20
CA ALA A 96 6.41 18.36 -9.65
C ALA A 96 5.43 19.49 -9.98
#